data_AF-A0A6J4R142-F1
#
_entry.id   AF-A0A6J4R142-F1
#
_cell.length_a   1.000
_cell.length_b   1.000
_cell.length_c   1.000
_cell.angle_alpha   90.00
_cell.angle_beta   90.00
_cell.angle_gamma   90.00
#
_symmetry.space_group_name_H-M   'P 1'
#
loop_
_entity.id
_entity.type
_entity.pdbx_description
1 polymer ?
#
loop_
_entity_poly.entity_id
_entity_poly.type
_entity_poly.pdbx_seq_one_letter_code
_entity_poly.pdbx_strand_id
1 'polypeptide(L)'
;QEDGGFFGRLCCSGSHLNSMEMVAGGEVDAAAIDSNVLRIKLRSAPELRGRLRVIETWGPFPIQPVVLRSGLHPELKKRLRATFLSIDGATVPPTLARFGLERFAPVTYEHYAPEERALRECERALGEGS
;
A
#
# COMPACT_ATOMS: atom_id res chain seq x y z
N GLN A 1 32.22 -7.78 -9.49
CA GLN A 1 32.16 -6.43 -8.90
C GLN A 1 31.20 -5.66 -9.77
N GLU A 2 29.90 -5.67 -9.44
CA GLU A 2 28.88 -4.87 -10.12
C GLU A 2 28.00 -4.28 -9.01
N ASP A 3 28.13 -2.96 -8.84
CA ASP A 3 27.54 -2.16 -7.76
C ASP A 3 26.02 -2.01 -7.95
N GLY A 4 25.29 -2.05 -6.83
CA GLY A 4 23.89 -1.61 -6.70
C GLY A 4 23.69 -0.10 -6.88
N GLY A 5 24.24 0.48 -7.95
CA GLY A 5 24.39 1.92 -8.19
C GLY A 5 23.38 2.54 -9.16
N PHE A 6 22.11 2.10 -9.18
CA PHE A 6 21.10 2.77 -10.02
C PHE A 6 20.58 4.07 -9.39
N PHE A 7 20.57 4.16 -8.04
CA PHE A 7 20.11 5.34 -7.30
C PHE A 7 21.28 5.99 -6.55
N GLY A 8 21.48 7.30 -6.74
CA GLY A 8 22.53 8.04 -6.04
C GLY A 8 22.36 8.11 -4.52
N ARG A 9 21.11 8.01 -4.02
CA ARG A 9 20.78 7.96 -2.59
C ARG A 9 19.38 7.40 -2.35
N LEU A 10 19.23 6.52 -1.36
CA LEU A 10 17.93 6.07 -0.82
C LEU A 10 17.68 6.76 0.53
N CYS A 11 16.46 7.26 0.75
CA CYS A 11 16.06 7.87 2.02
C CYS A 11 14.71 7.34 2.51
N CYS A 12 14.60 7.09 3.82
CA CYS A 12 13.35 6.70 4.46
C CYS A 12 12.56 7.96 4.86
N SER A 13 11.49 8.28 4.14
CA SER A 13 10.60 9.41 4.42
C SER A 13 9.67 9.17 5.62
N GLY A 14 9.52 7.91 6.06
CA GLY A 14 8.63 7.50 7.14
C GLY A 14 7.14 7.41 6.77
N SER A 15 6.69 8.05 5.68
CA SER A 15 5.32 7.90 5.18
C SER A 15 5.20 8.27 3.70
N HIS A 16 4.20 7.67 3.02
CA HIS A 16 3.87 8.05 1.64
C HIS A 16 3.51 9.54 1.50
N LEU A 17 2.88 10.14 2.51
CA LEU A 17 2.56 11.58 2.49
C LEU A 17 3.83 12.42 2.47
N ASN A 18 4.79 12.13 3.33
CA ASN A 18 6.06 12.84 3.35
C ASN A 18 6.83 12.63 2.04
N SER A 19 6.87 11.40 1.52
CA SER A 19 7.47 11.12 0.20
C SER A 19 6.87 11.97 -0.92
N MET A 20 5.55 12.16 -0.95
CA MET A 20 4.90 13.00 -1.94
C MET A 20 5.30 14.47 -1.81
N GLU A 21 5.39 15.00 -0.58
CA GLU A 21 5.82 16.38 -0.36
C GLU A 21 7.30 16.58 -0.74
N MET A 22 8.17 15.61 -0.43
CA MET A 22 9.58 15.63 -0.82
C MET A 22 9.76 15.63 -2.35
N VAL A 23 8.99 14.82 -3.08
CA VAL A 23 8.99 14.84 -4.56
C VAL A 23 8.46 16.18 -5.08
N ALA A 24 7.32 16.64 -4.56
CA ALA A 24 6.70 17.88 -5.00
C ALA A 24 7.58 19.11 -4.71
N GLY A 25 8.41 19.04 -3.64
CA GLY A 25 9.39 20.06 -3.25
C GLY A 25 10.74 19.94 -3.96
N GLY A 26 10.97 18.87 -4.73
CA GLY A 26 12.24 18.63 -5.43
C GLY A 26 13.38 18.15 -4.53
N GLU A 27 13.08 17.68 -3.31
CA GLU A 27 14.07 17.11 -2.39
C GLU A 27 14.55 15.72 -2.84
N VAL A 28 13.70 14.99 -3.57
CA VAL A 28 13.98 13.71 -4.20
C VAL A 28 13.35 13.65 -5.60
N ASP A 29 13.96 12.91 -6.51
CA ASP A 29 13.49 12.81 -7.90
C ASP A 29 12.26 11.91 -8.07
N ALA A 30 12.12 10.89 -7.21
CA ALA A 30 11.06 9.90 -7.28
C ALA A 30 10.79 9.23 -5.92
N ALA A 31 9.58 8.70 -5.76
CA ALA A 31 9.22 7.87 -4.62
C ALA A 31 8.19 6.81 -5.01
N ALA A 32 8.28 5.63 -4.40
CA ALA A 32 7.24 4.60 -4.50
C ALA A 32 6.08 4.94 -3.55
N ILE A 33 4.86 5.04 -4.10
CA ILE A 33 3.67 5.46 -3.37
C ILE A 33 2.56 4.44 -3.56
N ASP A 34 1.89 4.05 -2.46
CA ASP A 34 0.66 3.26 -2.52
C ASP A 34 -0.42 4.01 -3.34
N SER A 35 -1.02 3.31 -4.29
CA SER A 35 -1.95 3.91 -5.26
C SER A 35 -3.24 4.45 -4.60
N ASN A 36 -3.70 3.85 -3.50
CA ASN A 36 -4.84 4.36 -2.75
C ASN A 36 -4.47 5.64 -2.01
N VAL A 37 -3.29 5.70 -1.39
CA VAL A 37 -2.80 6.91 -0.74
C VAL A 37 -2.68 8.05 -1.75
N LEU A 38 -2.09 7.79 -2.92
CA LEU A 38 -1.97 8.78 -4.00
C LEU A 38 -3.35 9.27 -4.45
N ARG A 39 -4.28 8.36 -4.76
CA ARG A 39 -5.65 8.69 -5.19
C ARG A 39 -6.39 9.54 -4.16
N ILE A 40 -6.31 9.20 -2.88
CA ILE A 40 -6.97 9.92 -1.80
C ILE A 40 -6.37 11.31 -1.63
N LYS A 41 -5.03 11.42 -1.62
CA LYS A 41 -4.35 12.70 -1.48
C LYS A 41 -4.65 13.63 -2.65
N LEU A 42 -4.61 13.15 -3.91
CA LEU A 42 -4.93 13.97 -5.09
C LEU A 42 -6.41 14.40 -5.12
N ARG A 43 -7.32 13.68 -4.47
CA ARG A 43 -8.72 14.13 -4.32
C ARG A 43 -8.84 15.27 -3.32
N SER A 44 -8.10 15.23 -2.20
CA SER A 44 -8.10 16.30 -1.20
C SER A 44 -7.21 17.49 -1.53
N ALA A 45 -6.20 17.30 -2.38
CA ALA A 45 -5.18 18.28 -2.76
C ALA A 45 -4.95 18.25 -4.29
N PRO A 46 -5.90 18.76 -5.10
CA PRO A 46 -5.82 18.67 -6.56
C PRO A 46 -4.60 19.36 -7.19
N GLU A 47 -4.07 20.39 -6.55
CA GLU A 47 -2.89 21.14 -6.96
C GLU A 47 -1.63 20.27 -7.10
N LEU A 48 -1.55 19.16 -6.35
CA LEU A 48 -0.44 18.22 -6.47
C LEU A 48 -0.41 17.51 -7.83
N ARG A 49 -1.51 17.46 -8.59
CA ARG A 49 -1.50 16.89 -9.95
C ARG A 49 -0.56 17.63 -10.90
N GLY A 50 -0.31 18.92 -10.67
CA GLY A 50 0.63 19.71 -11.46
C GLY A 50 2.09 19.53 -11.02
N ARG A 51 2.33 18.92 -9.85
CA ARG A 51 3.66 18.78 -9.24
C ARG A 51 4.15 17.34 -9.18
N LEU A 52 3.24 16.37 -9.33
CA LEU A 52 3.54 14.95 -9.30
C LEU A 52 3.17 14.33 -10.64
N ARG A 53 4.03 13.43 -11.13
CA ARG A 53 3.79 12.62 -12.33
C ARG A 53 4.03 11.16 -12.01
N VAL A 54 3.05 10.31 -12.30
CA VAL A 54 3.23 8.86 -12.25
C VAL A 54 4.08 8.46 -13.45
N ILE A 55 5.24 7.87 -13.19
CA ILE A 55 6.16 7.42 -14.24
C ILE A 55 6.04 5.92 -14.54
N GLU A 56 5.58 5.14 -13.56
CA GLU A 56 5.42 3.69 -13.65
C GLU A 56 4.37 3.21 -12.64
N THR A 57 3.75 2.06 -12.85
CA THR A 57 2.80 1.44 -11.91
C THR A 57 2.99 -0.07 -11.85
N TRP A 58 3.12 -0.61 -10.65
CA TRP A 58 3.34 -2.03 -10.42
C TRP A 58 2.11 -2.73 -9.84
N GLY A 59 1.89 -3.99 -10.20
CA GLY A 59 0.79 -4.81 -9.69
C GLY A 59 0.02 -5.56 -10.80
N PRO A 60 -1.18 -6.08 -10.49
CA PRO A 60 -1.97 -5.82 -9.29
C PRO A 60 -1.40 -6.49 -8.03
N PHE A 61 -1.23 -5.71 -6.97
CA PHE A 61 -0.99 -6.22 -5.61
C PHE A 61 -2.30 -6.18 -4.82
N PRO A 62 -2.58 -7.18 -3.98
CA PRO A 62 -3.77 -7.16 -3.15
C PRO A 62 -3.74 -5.98 -2.17
N ILE A 63 -4.93 -5.47 -1.83
CA ILE A 63 -5.06 -4.42 -0.80
C ILE A 63 -4.67 -5.00 0.57
N GLN A 64 -4.15 -4.15 1.47
CA GLN A 64 -3.71 -4.60 2.79
C GLN A 64 -4.87 -5.30 3.55
N PRO A 65 -4.63 -6.50 4.14
CA PRO A 65 -5.68 -7.27 4.80
C PRO A 65 -6.03 -6.67 6.16
N VAL A 66 -7.24 -6.96 6.63
CA VAL A 66 -7.57 -6.81 8.05
C VAL A 66 -6.96 -7.99 8.81
N VAL A 67 -5.99 -7.70 9.68
CA VAL A 67 -5.31 -8.70 10.52
C VAL A 67 -5.83 -8.67 11.95
N LEU A 68 -6.09 -9.85 12.50
CA LEU A 68 -6.54 -10.04 13.88
C LEU A 68 -5.43 -10.68 14.71
N ARG A 69 -5.29 -10.26 15.97
CA ARG A 69 -4.34 -10.86 16.92
C ARG A 69 -4.59 -12.37 17.08
N SER A 70 -3.52 -13.16 17.04
CA SER A 70 -3.57 -14.62 17.16
C SER A 70 -4.23 -15.12 18.45
N GLY A 71 -4.02 -14.44 19.58
CA GLY A 71 -4.60 -14.79 20.88
C GLY A 71 -6.05 -14.34 21.13
N LEU A 72 -6.74 -13.71 20.17
CA LEU A 72 -8.15 -13.32 20.37
C LEU A 72 -9.05 -14.56 20.51
N HIS A 73 -10.05 -14.46 21.39
CA HIS A 73 -11.02 -15.54 21.60
C HIS A 73 -11.67 -15.96 20.27
N PRO A 74 -11.77 -17.26 19.96
CA PRO A 74 -12.27 -17.75 18.66
C PRO A 74 -13.63 -17.18 18.26
N GLU A 75 -14.56 -17.09 19.21
CA GLU A 75 -15.90 -16.53 18.95
C GLU A 75 -15.87 -15.04 18.61
N LEU A 76 -14.94 -14.27 19.19
CA LEU A 76 -14.79 -12.86 18.82
C LEU A 76 -14.21 -12.74 17.40
N LYS A 77 -13.25 -13.58 17.02
CA LYS A 77 -12.73 -13.62 15.65
C LYS A 77 -13.83 -13.93 14.63
N LYS A 78 -14.70 -14.90 14.93
CA LYS A 78 -15.85 -15.25 14.07
C LYS A 78 -16.81 -14.08 13.92
N ARG A 79 -17.18 -13.42 15.02
CA ARG A 79 -18.08 -12.25 14.99
C ARG A 79 -17.47 -11.10 14.19
N LEU A 80 -16.22 -10.73 14.46
CA LEU A 80 -15.53 -9.67 13.71
C LEU A 80 -15.49 -9.98 12.21
N ARG A 81 -15.13 -11.21 11.84
CA ARG A 81 -15.13 -11.64 10.43
C ARG A 81 -16.53 -11.49 9.82
N ALA A 82 -17.57 -11.98 10.48
CA ALA A 82 -18.94 -11.87 10.00
C ALA A 82 -19.38 -10.41 9.83
N THR A 83 -19.07 -9.55 10.81
CA THR A 83 -19.40 -8.12 10.76
C THR A 83 -18.67 -7.39 9.62
N PHE A 84 -17.39 -7.66 9.39
CA PHE A 84 -16.70 -7.04 8.26
C PHE A 84 -17.26 -7.54 6.92
N LEU A 85 -17.54 -8.84 6.80
CA LEU A 85 -18.09 -9.43 5.58
C LEU A 85 -19.54 -9.04 5.29
N SER A 86 -20.29 -8.57 6.29
CA SER A 86 -21.63 -8.01 6.06
C SER A 86 -21.60 -6.58 5.51
N ILE A 87 -20.43 -5.93 5.44
CA ILE A 87 -20.29 -4.60 4.84
C ILE A 87 -20.09 -4.75 3.34
N ASP A 88 -21.05 -4.21 2.60
CA ASP A 88 -21.11 -4.10 1.14
C ASP A 88 -21.47 -2.67 0.72
N GLY A 89 -21.55 -2.41 -0.59
CA GLY A 89 -21.74 -1.06 -1.11
C GLY A 89 -22.99 -0.33 -0.60
N ALA A 90 -24.03 -1.04 -0.15
CA ALA A 90 -25.23 -0.42 0.44
C ALA A 90 -25.09 -0.13 1.94
N THR A 91 -24.23 -0.87 2.63
CA THR A 91 -24.07 -0.83 4.08
C THR A 91 -22.77 -0.17 4.52
N VAL A 92 -21.94 0.28 3.56
CA VAL A 92 -20.63 0.84 3.84
C VAL A 92 -20.74 2.14 4.66
N PRO A 93 -20.10 2.22 5.84
CA PRO A 93 -20.10 3.45 6.62
C PRO A 93 -19.47 4.61 5.83
N PRO A 94 -19.98 5.86 5.95
CA PRO A 94 -19.41 7.03 5.27
C PRO A 94 -17.93 7.24 5.56
N THR A 95 -17.48 6.86 6.75
CA THR A 95 -16.08 6.90 7.15
C THR A 95 -15.20 6.02 6.27
N LEU A 96 -15.65 4.81 5.92
CA LEU A 96 -14.93 3.88 5.04
C LEU A 96 -15.08 4.28 3.56
N ALA A 97 -16.27 4.71 3.16
CA ALA A 97 -16.54 5.19 1.79
C ALA A 97 -15.60 6.35 1.40
N ARG A 98 -15.28 7.25 2.34
CA ARG A 98 -14.33 8.35 2.10
C ARG A 98 -12.93 7.87 1.73
N PHE A 99 -12.52 6.68 2.15
CA PHE A 99 -11.24 6.07 1.73
C PHE A 99 -11.37 5.25 0.44
N GLY A 100 -12.58 5.14 -0.14
CA GLY A 100 -12.86 4.35 -1.34
C GLY A 100 -13.00 2.86 -1.06
N LEU A 101 -13.29 2.48 0.19
CA LEU A 101 -13.63 1.09 0.51
C LEU A 101 -15.10 0.85 0.17
N GLU A 102 -15.37 -0.26 -0.52
CA GLU A 102 -16.72 -0.63 -0.98
C GLU A 102 -17.27 -1.87 -0.27
N ARG A 103 -16.40 -2.84 0.04
CA ARG A 103 -16.76 -4.10 0.70
C ARG A 103 -15.54 -4.76 1.32
N PHE A 104 -15.77 -5.74 2.18
CA PHE A 104 -14.74 -6.71 2.57
C PHE A 104 -15.00 -8.05 1.89
N ALA A 105 -13.93 -8.78 1.60
CA ALA A 105 -14.00 -10.11 1.01
C ALA A 105 -13.17 -11.10 1.85
N PRO A 106 -13.53 -12.39 1.87
CA PRO A 106 -12.69 -13.42 2.46
C PRO A 106 -11.33 -13.47 1.74
N VAL A 107 -10.25 -13.56 2.50
CA VAL A 107 -8.90 -13.72 1.95
C VAL A 107 -8.23 -14.97 2.52
N THR A 108 -7.38 -15.58 1.69
CA THR A 108 -6.44 -16.63 2.08
C THR A 108 -5.02 -16.10 1.93
N TYR A 109 -4.04 -16.80 2.49
CA TYR A 109 -2.62 -16.47 2.30
C TYR A 109 -2.22 -16.50 0.81
N GLU A 110 -2.86 -17.34 -0.01
CA GLU A 110 -2.57 -17.45 -1.44
C GLU A 110 -2.82 -16.15 -2.20
N HIS A 111 -3.80 -15.34 -1.79
CA HIS A 111 -4.05 -14.03 -2.40
C HIS A 111 -2.87 -13.06 -2.23
N TYR A 112 -2.05 -13.25 -1.19
CA TYR A 112 -0.88 -12.43 -0.87
C TYR A 112 0.45 -13.08 -1.29
N ALA A 113 0.44 -14.32 -1.79
CA ALA A 113 1.63 -15.00 -2.27
C ALA A 113 2.41 -14.25 -3.38
N PRO A 114 1.78 -13.47 -4.29
CA PRO A 114 2.53 -12.66 -5.24
C PRO A 114 3.41 -11.59 -4.59
N GLU A 115 2.96 -10.96 -3.50
CA GLU A 115 3.75 -9.96 -2.77
C GLU A 115 4.95 -10.60 -2.09
N GLU A 116 4.75 -11.78 -1.48
CA GLU A 116 5.84 -12.53 -0.87
C GLU A 116 6.89 -12.93 -1.91
N ARG A 117 6.46 -13.36 -3.11
CA ARG A 117 7.38 -13.67 -4.21
C ARG A 117 8.19 -12.44 -4.65
N ALA A 118 7.52 -11.31 -4.87
CA ALA A 118 8.17 -10.07 -5.27
C ALA A 118 9.17 -9.58 -4.20
N LEU A 119 8.82 -9.66 -2.91
CA LEU A 119 9.74 -9.32 -1.81
C LEU A 119 10.96 -10.24 -1.79
N ARG A 120 10.77 -11.56 -1.95
CA ARG A 120 11.89 -12.52 -2.01
C ARG A 120 12.79 -12.31 -3.23
N GLU A 121 12.22 -11.92 -4.37
CA GLU A 121 12.99 -11.55 -5.57
C GLU A 121 13.82 -10.29 -5.34
N CYS A 122 13.23 -9.25 -4.73
CA CYS A 122 13.97 -8.06 -4.31
C CYS A 122 15.07 -8.37 -3.29
N GLU A 123 14.79 -9.18 -2.27
CA GLU A 123 15.77 -9.60 -1.26
C GLU A 123 16.95 -10.35 -1.89
N ARG A 124 16.69 -11.25 -2.85
CA ARG A 124 17.75 -11.95 -3.59
C ARG A 124 18.59 -11.00 -4.44
N ALA A 125 17.95 -10.11 -5.19
CA ALA A 125 18.64 -9.12 -6.00
C ALA A 125 19.52 -8.17 -5.16
N LEU A 126 19.13 -7.91 -3.90
CA LEU A 126 19.90 -7.10 -2.95
C LEU A 126 20.97 -7.91 -2.20
N GLY A 127 20.76 -9.22 -2.02
CA GLY A 127 21.66 -10.12 -1.28
C GLY A 127 22.78 -10.74 -2.12
N GLU A 128 22.64 -10.83 -3.44
CA GLU A 128 23.69 -11.32 -4.36
C GLU A 128 24.75 -10.25 -4.70
N GLY A 129 24.69 -9.08 -4.06
CA GLY A 129 25.62 -7.96 -4.23
C GLY A 129 26.52 -7.65 -3.01
N SER A 130 26.58 -8.52 -1.99
CA SER A 130 27.46 -8.34 -0.82
C SER A 130 28.73 -9.17 -0.88
#